data_AF-L1J5E2-F1
#
_entry.id   AF-L1J5E2-F1
#
_cell.length_a   1.000
_cell.length_b   1.000
_cell.length_c   1.000
_cell.angle_alpha   90.00
_cell.angle_beta   90.00
_cell.angle_gamma   90.00
#
_symmetry.space_group_name_H-M   'P 1'
#
loop_
_entity.id
_entity.type
_entity.pdbx_description
1 polymer ?
#
loop_
_entity_poly.entity_id
_entity_poly.type
_entity_poly.pdbx_seq_one_letter_code
_entity_poly.pdbx_strand_id
1 'polypeptide(L)'
;MNVIVVVVVLLTCCVLCPFAIESGSRLEDAERFRKEAERMRLQGESERALKMFQETLRLDSTNSKAYWGIGRILLEHERVEEALPMFREAVTTAEEEKRRDKESTRVTDVALAVMYQDLGVCLGENFRFKEQMKAFERSLSIRYSERTYTNLQRVRQFMCEWRDWDNNMQELERLANRSLHWLPGWQGSNANTIQQSYLLVPPQHALYYPMSPITTLASARFCALLTEREARKLQLKPFRHPQTSWRPKEGVRGYLSSQFAANSFGWTMEHVFSFHDRTRFHVIAFSLSSSDDPTRRSMVEEVEDFKDVNGIDPAGIASAINELQVHVLLDVDGYRDVRVTTGVADNMQVLALRPAPIVVNWLGPCSSSGADFVDFLLSDRLSSPPDFQSHFTESFALLPLSFSVSSLAQSYSNLTRIFSSALLSGYPVLLPRSSLPPDLKTRDSKPTDLQTALKRHGVRREEHGVPAEGLVLADFNKSFKLSPDMFTTWLSLLVALPGSVLVLGEAEEAAKKNIRKEAREAGVDPGRISFPDPHVTHGEHVTRRLPMVLSL
;
A
#
# COMPACT_ATOMS: atom_id res chain seq x y z
N MET A 1 -8.98 -42.77 -71.62
CA MET A 1 -8.02 -42.05 -70.75
C MET A 1 -8.69 -40.90 -69.97
N ASN A 2 -9.93 -41.08 -69.49
CA ASN A 2 -10.74 -40.04 -68.83
C ASN A 2 -11.52 -40.56 -67.60
N VAL A 3 -11.00 -41.61 -66.94
CA VAL A 3 -11.58 -42.14 -65.70
C VAL A 3 -10.60 -42.04 -64.52
N ILE A 4 -9.32 -41.73 -64.79
CA ILE A 4 -8.26 -41.67 -63.76
C ILE A 4 -8.14 -40.27 -63.13
N VAL A 5 -8.59 -39.20 -63.81
CA VAL A 5 -8.40 -37.81 -63.32
C VAL A 5 -9.48 -37.36 -62.32
N VAL A 6 -10.69 -37.95 -62.34
CA VAL A 6 -11.79 -37.55 -61.43
C VAL A 6 -11.64 -38.16 -60.03
N VAL A 7 -10.95 -39.29 -59.90
CA VAL A 7 -10.75 -39.97 -58.60
C VAL A 7 -9.66 -39.29 -57.77
N VAL A 8 -8.69 -38.60 -58.39
CA VAL A 8 -7.59 -37.92 -57.68
C VAL A 8 -8.02 -36.57 -57.07
N VAL A 9 -9.03 -35.89 -57.63
CA VAL A 9 -9.55 -34.60 -57.11
C VAL A 9 -10.53 -34.80 -55.95
N LEU A 10 -11.28 -35.91 -55.92
CA LEU A 10 -12.17 -36.23 -54.79
C LEU A 10 -11.43 -36.82 -53.58
N LEU A 11 -10.30 -37.50 -53.79
CA LEU A 11 -9.46 -38.01 -52.69
C LEU A 11 -8.60 -36.92 -52.02
N THR A 12 -8.33 -35.79 -52.67
CA THR A 12 -7.60 -34.67 -52.05
C THR A 12 -8.49 -33.79 -51.16
N CYS A 13 -9.80 -33.67 -51.45
CA CYS A 13 -10.75 -33.01 -50.54
C CYS A 13 -11.07 -33.83 -49.27
N CYS A 14 -11.05 -35.16 -49.34
CA CYS A 14 -11.32 -36.02 -48.18
C CYS A 14 -10.13 -36.20 -47.22
N VAL A 15 -8.92 -35.75 -47.58
CA VAL A 15 -7.75 -35.80 -46.67
C VAL A 15 -7.58 -34.51 -45.88
N LEU A 16 -8.15 -33.39 -46.33
CA LEU A 16 -8.18 -32.11 -45.59
C LEU A 16 -9.41 -31.97 -44.68
N CYS A 17 -10.46 -32.76 -44.89
CA CYS A 17 -11.70 -32.72 -44.11
C CYS A 17 -11.60 -33.31 -42.68
N PRO A 18 -10.91 -34.44 -42.43
CA PRO A 18 -10.78 -35.00 -41.08
C PRO A 18 -10.03 -34.06 -40.14
N PHE A 19 -9.00 -33.39 -40.66
CA PHE A 19 -8.17 -32.46 -39.89
C PHE A 19 -8.95 -31.19 -39.50
N ALA A 20 -9.79 -30.67 -40.39
CA ALA A 20 -10.65 -29.53 -40.09
C ALA A 20 -11.73 -29.87 -39.05
N ILE A 21 -12.34 -31.05 -39.14
CA ILE A 21 -13.38 -31.51 -38.20
C ILE A 21 -12.78 -31.84 -36.82
N GLU A 22 -11.62 -32.50 -36.75
CA GLU A 22 -10.90 -32.74 -35.48
C GLU A 22 -10.35 -31.46 -34.86
N SER A 23 -9.92 -30.49 -35.68
CA SER A 23 -9.50 -29.18 -35.15
C SER A 23 -10.67 -28.36 -34.59
N GLY A 24 -11.86 -28.47 -35.20
CA GLY A 24 -13.09 -27.83 -34.72
C GLY A 24 -13.56 -28.38 -33.37
N SER A 25 -13.62 -29.70 -33.22
CA SER A 25 -13.99 -30.33 -31.94
C SER A 25 -13.00 -30.04 -30.82
N ARG A 26 -11.69 -30.01 -31.14
CA ARG A 26 -10.63 -29.68 -30.19
C ARG A 26 -10.74 -28.25 -29.65
N LEU A 27 -11.06 -27.27 -30.50
CA LEU A 27 -11.23 -25.88 -30.09
C LEU A 27 -12.52 -25.65 -29.29
N GLU A 28 -13.60 -26.36 -29.62
CA GLU A 28 -14.84 -26.35 -28.83
C GLU A 28 -14.62 -26.94 -27.43
N ASP A 29 -13.88 -28.05 -27.33
CA ASP A 29 -13.50 -28.66 -26.06
C ASP A 29 -12.61 -27.74 -25.23
N ALA A 30 -11.66 -27.03 -25.85
CA ALA A 30 -10.83 -26.03 -25.17
C ALA A 30 -11.69 -24.90 -24.57
N GLU A 31 -12.64 -24.36 -25.33
CA GLU A 31 -13.53 -23.30 -24.85
C GLU A 31 -14.48 -23.79 -23.74
N ARG A 32 -14.90 -25.06 -23.79
CA ARG A 32 -15.67 -25.70 -22.71
C ARG A 32 -14.84 -25.79 -21.42
N PHE A 33 -13.63 -26.33 -21.49
CA PHE A 33 -12.74 -26.42 -20.33
C PHE A 33 -12.41 -25.04 -19.75
N ARG A 34 -12.19 -24.03 -20.61
CA ARG A 34 -11.97 -22.65 -20.17
C ARG A 34 -13.15 -22.08 -19.39
N LYS A 35 -14.39 -22.29 -19.87
CA LYS A 35 -15.61 -21.83 -19.17
C LYS A 35 -15.80 -22.55 -17.84
N GLU A 36 -15.52 -23.84 -17.80
CA GLU A 36 -15.58 -24.64 -16.58
C GLU A 36 -14.53 -24.20 -15.55
N ALA A 37 -13.30 -23.94 -15.99
CA ALA A 37 -12.21 -23.43 -15.17
C ALA A 37 -12.58 -22.10 -14.50
N GLU A 38 -13.17 -21.18 -15.26
CA GLU A 38 -13.58 -19.87 -14.72
C GLU A 38 -14.69 -20.01 -13.67
N ARG A 39 -15.64 -20.93 -13.87
CA ARG A 39 -16.67 -21.24 -12.87
C ARG A 39 -16.05 -21.83 -11.60
N MET A 40 -15.11 -22.77 -11.72
CA MET A 40 -14.40 -23.36 -10.57
C MET A 40 -13.62 -22.29 -9.80
N ARG A 41 -12.93 -21.38 -10.50
CA ARG A 41 -12.22 -20.25 -9.88
C ARG A 41 -13.17 -19.37 -9.06
N LEU A 42 -14.33 -19.02 -9.62
CA LEU A 42 -15.35 -18.23 -8.91
C LEU A 42 -15.95 -18.95 -7.69
N GLN A 43 -15.85 -20.27 -7.63
CA GLN A 43 -16.26 -21.09 -6.48
C GLN A 43 -15.13 -21.27 -5.44
N GLY A 44 -13.93 -20.74 -5.68
CA GLY A 44 -12.77 -20.91 -4.83
C GLY A 44 -12.02 -22.23 -5.03
N GLU A 45 -12.36 -23.01 -6.05
CA GLU A 45 -11.71 -24.29 -6.36
C GLU A 45 -10.43 -24.09 -7.20
N SER A 46 -9.49 -23.30 -6.66
CA SER A 46 -8.31 -22.78 -7.37
C SER A 46 -7.45 -23.85 -8.02
N GLU A 47 -7.15 -24.96 -7.32
CA GLU A 47 -6.32 -26.04 -7.86
C GLU A 47 -6.99 -26.78 -9.03
N ARG A 48 -8.31 -27.00 -8.93
CA ARG A 48 -9.09 -27.65 -9.99
C ARG A 48 -9.20 -26.74 -11.20
N ALA A 49 -9.46 -25.46 -10.98
CA ALA A 49 -9.48 -24.44 -12.02
C ALA A 49 -8.13 -24.35 -12.75
N LEU A 50 -7.01 -24.38 -12.02
CA LEU A 50 -5.66 -24.34 -12.60
C LEU A 50 -5.41 -25.51 -13.55
N LYS A 51 -5.75 -26.74 -13.13
CA LYS A 51 -5.65 -27.94 -13.98
C LYS A 51 -6.49 -27.81 -15.25
N MET A 52 -7.71 -27.27 -15.13
CA MET A 52 -8.62 -27.10 -16.25
C MET A 52 -8.14 -26.03 -17.26
N PHE A 53 -7.54 -24.94 -16.77
CA PHE A 53 -6.88 -23.97 -17.64
C PHE A 53 -5.63 -24.52 -18.33
N GLN A 54 -4.82 -25.32 -17.63
CA GLN A 54 -3.67 -26.01 -18.24
C GLN A 54 -4.11 -26.95 -19.37
N GLU A 55 -5.22 -27.67 -19.17
CA GLU A 55 -5.77 -28.54 -20.19
C GLU A 55 -6.36 -27.77 -21.37
N THR A 56 -6.94 -26.59 -21.11
CA THR A 56 -7.32 -25.65 -22.17
C THR A 56 -6.12 -25.27 -23.02
N LEU A 57 -4.98 -24.93 -22.41
CA LEU A 57 -3.75 -24.56 -23.13
C LEU A 57 -3.09 -25.74 -23.85
N ARG A 58 -3.29 -26.98 -23.38
CA ARG A 58 -2.87 -28.20 -24.10
C ARG A 58 -3.66 -28.37 -25.40
N LEU A 59 -4.96 -28.06 -25.37
CA LEU A 59 -5.82 -28.15 -26.54
C LEU A 59 -5.66 -26.93 -27.47
N ASP A 60 -5.55 -25.73 -26.92
CA ASP A 60 -5.36 -24.47 -27.64
C ASP A 60 -4.31 -23.61 -26.95
N SER A 61 -3.07 -23.71 -27.41
CA SER A 61 -1.95 -22.93 -26.87
C SER A 61 -2.04 -21.43 -27.19
N THR A 62 -3.00 -21.02 -28.02
CA THR A 62 -3.26 -19.60 -28.34
C THR A 62 -4.38 -19.00 -27.50
N ASN A 63 -4.89 -19.72 -26.50
CA ASN A 63 -6.01 -19.24 -25.69
C ASN A 63 -5.56 -18.17 -24.67
N SER A 64 -5.59 -16.91 -25.07
CA SER A 64 -5.24 -15.75 -24.23
C SER A 64 -6.00 -15.69 -22.90
N LYS A 65 -7.29 -16.07 -22.91
CA LYS A 65 -8.14 -16.08 -21.70
C LYS A 65 -7.73 -17.18 -20.71
N ALA A 66 -7.17 -18.30 -21.17
CA ALA A 66 -6.67 -19.34 -20.29
C ALA A 66 -5.39 -18.88 -19.57
N TYR A 67 -4.43 -18.29 -20.30
CA TYR A 67 -3.26 -17.64 -19.68
C TYR A 67 -3.67 -16.59 -18.65
N TRP A 68 -4.62 -15.72 -19.00
CA TRP A 68 -5.15 -14.71 -18.09
C TRP A 68 -5.81 -15.34 -16.84
N GLY A 69 -6.61 -16.40 -17.00
CA GLY A 69 -7.23 -17.13 -15.89
C GLY A 69 -6.22 -17.75 -14.92
N ILE A 70 -5.14 -18.35 -15.45
CA ILE A 70 -4.03 -18.87 -14.65
C ILE A 70 -3.33 -17.73 -13.89
N GLY A 71 -3.01 -16.64 -14.58
CA GLY A 71 -2.39 -15.46 -13.97
C GLY A 71 -3.21 -14.90 -12.81
N ARG A 72 -4.54 -14.85 -12.96
CA ARG A 72 -5.46 -14.43 -11.88
C ARG A 72 -5.43 -15.36 -10.67
N ILE A 73 -5.47 -16.67 -10.88
CA ILE A 73 -5.37 -17.63 -9.77
C ILE A 73 -4.03 -17.47 -9.04
N LEU A 74 -2.93 -17.34 -9.78
CA LEU A 74 -1.59 -17.18 -9.17
C LEU A 74 -1.50 -15.88 -8.37
N LEU A 75 -1.98 -14.77 -8.94
CA LEU A 75 -2.05 -13.48 -8.25
C LEU A 75 -2.95 -13.54 -7.02
N GLU A 76 -4.05 -14.30 -7.08
CA GLU A 76 -4.96 -14.50 -5.95
C GLU A 76 -4.30 -15.22 -4.76
N HIS A 77 -3.26 -16.02 -5.02
CA HIS A 77 -2.46 -16.70 -3.99
C HIS A 77 -1.12 -15.99 -3.75
N GLU A 78 -1.01 -14.71 -4.10
CA GLU A 78 0.19 -13.88 -3.90
C GLU A 78 1.46 -14.41 -4.61
N ARG A 79 1.30 -15.29 -5.61
CA ARG A 79 2.40 -15.84 -6.43
C ARG A 79 2.72 -14.92 -7.60
N VAL A 80 3.12 -13.69 -7.28
CA VAL A 80 3.29 -12.58 -8.25
C VAL A 80 4.31 -12.92 -9.34
N GLU A 81 5.44 -13.50 -9.00
CA GLU A 81 6.51 -13.85 -9.95
C GLU A 81 6.06 -14.89 -10.98
N GLU A 82 5.16 -15.80 -10.60
CA GLU A 82 4.61 -16.81 -11.49
C GLU A 82 3.42 -16.29 -12.30
N ALA A 83 2.66 -15.34 -11.73
CA ALA A 83 1.54 -14.70 -12.40
C ALA A 83 1.99 -13.79 -13.57
N LEU A 84 3.09 -13.06 -13.38
CA LEU A 84 3.59 -12.08 -14.34
C LEU A 84 3.83 -12.65 -15.76
N PRO A 85 4.57 -13.77 -15.95
CA PRO A 85 4.74 -14.35 -17.29
C PRO A 85 3.40 -14.78 -17.91
N MET A 86 2.45 -15.26 -17.12
CA MET A 86 1.13 -15.65 -17.62
C MET A 86 0.33 -14.45 -18.13
N PHE A 87 0.36 -13.31 -17.42
CA PHE A 87 -0.28 -12.09 -17.90
C PHE A 87 0.39 -11.51 -19.15
N ARG A 88 1.73 -11.57 -19.24
CA ARG A 88 2.47 -11.15 -20.43
C ARG A 88 2.11 -11.98 -21.65
N GLU A 89 2.01 -13.30 -21.48
CA GLU A 89 1.61 -14.19 -22.57
C GLU A 89 0.16 -13.91 -22.98
N ALA A 90 -0.75 -13.75 -22.00
CA ALA A 90 -2.15 -13.43 -22.27
C ALA A 90 -2.33 -12.19 -23.16
N VAL A 91 -1.67 -11.07 -22.85
CA VAL A 91 -1.78 -9.85 -23.67
C VAL A 91 -1.11 -10.01 -25.04
N THR A 92 0.02 -10.73 -25.10
CA THR A 92 0.75 -10.96 -26.35
C THR A 92 -0.09 -11.78 -27.32
N THR A 93 -0.63 -12.90 -26.87
CA THR A 93 -1.50 -13.76 -27.67
C THR A 93 -2.79 -13.05 -28.08
N ALA A 94 -3.37 -12.25 -27.18
CA ALA A 94 -4.59 -11.48 -27.47
C ALA A 94 -4.37 -10.39 -28.54
N GLU A 95 -3.26 -9.64 -28.48
CA GLU A 95 -2.88 -8.66 -29.50
C GLU A 95 -2.58 -9.34 -30.85
N GLU A 96 -1.89 -10.47 -30.85
CA GLU A 96 -1.64 -11.24 -32.07
C GLU A 96 -2.93 -11.67 -32.75
N GLU A 97 -3.89 -12.15 -31.97
CA GLU A 97 -5.19 -12.56 -32.47
C GLU A 97 -5.96 -11.38 -33.09
N LYS A 98 -6.04 -10.25 -32.37
CA LYS A 98 -6.63 -8.99 -32.85
C LYS A 98 -5.95 -8.47 -34.12
N ARG A 99 -4.64 -8.70 -34.27
CA ARG A 99 -3.89 -8.30 -35.46
C ARG A 99 -4.20 -9.20 -36.66
N ARG A 100 -4.41 -10.51 -36.44
CA ARG A 100 -4.76 -11.47 -37.50
C ARG A 100 -6.21 -11.30 -37.95
N ASP A 101 -7.12 -11.09 -37.00
CA ASP A 101 -8.54 -10.88 -37.24
C ASP A 101 -9.05 -9.70 -36.40
N LYS A 102 -9.22 -8.55 -37.07
CA LYS A 102 -9.69 -7.31 -36.43
C LYS A 102 -11.12 -7.42 -35.91
N GLU A 103 -11.92 -8.32 -36.48
CA GLU A 103 -13.32 -8.56 -36.10
C GLU A 103 -13.48 -9.81 -35.22
N SER A 104 -12.37 -10.38 -34.72
CA SER A 104 -12.41 -11.56 -33.85
C SER A 104 -13.38 -11.36 -32.69
N THR A 105 -14.38 -12.24 -32.63
CA THR A 105 -15.34 -12.29 -31.53
C THR A 105 -14.75 -12.98 -30.29
N ARG A 106 -13.60 -13.66 -30.44
CA ARG A 106 -12.97 -14.42 -29.36
C ARG A 106 -12.21 -13.52 -28.39
N VAL A 107 -11.57 -12.45 -28.86
CA VAL A 107 -10.94 -11.40 -28.03
C VAL A 107 -11.58 -10.04 -28.30
N THR A 108 -12.46 -9.61 -27.40
CA THR A 108 -13.07 -8.28 -27.45
C THR A 108 -12.10 -7.20 -26.96
N ASP A 109 -12.32 -5.94 -27.37
CA ASP A 109 -11.56 -4.79 -26.82
C ASP A 109 -11.70 -4.68 -25.30
N VAL A 110 -12.86 -5.03 -24.76
CA VAL A 110 -13.10 -5.08 -23.32
C VAL A 110 -12.19 -6.12 -22.66
N ALA A 111 -12.10 -7.33 -23.22
CA ALA A 111 -11.24 -8.38 -22.68
C ALA A 111 -9.77 -7.99 -22.73
N LEU A 112 -9.30 -7.44 -23.86
CA LEU A 112 -7.91 -7.01 -24.01
C LEU A 112 -7.56 -5.86 -23.05
N ALA A 113 -8.45 -4.87 -22.89
CA ALA A 113 -8.24 -3.77 -21.94
C ALA A 113 -8.15 -4.26 -20.48
N VAL A 114 -8.96 -5.26 -20.10
CA VAL A 114 -8.92 -5.90 -18.77
C VAL A 114 -7.63 -6.70 -18.57
N MET A 115 -7.16 -7.44 -19.59
CA MET A 115 -5.87 -8.15 -19.51
C MET A 115 -4.70 -7.19 -19.26
N TYR A 116 -4.67 -6.03 -19.94
CA TYR A 116 -3.68 -4.99 -19.67
C TYR A 116 -3.82 -4.37 -18.28
N GLN A 117 -5.05 -4.21 -17.78
CA GLN A 117 -5.29 -3.72 -16.43
C GLN A 117 -4.69 -4.69 -15.40
N ASP A 118 -4.97 -5.99 -15.51
CA ASP A 118 -4.48 -6.99 -14.56
C ASP A 118 -2.96 -7.20 -14.67
N LEU A 119 -2.40 -7.13 -15.90
CA LEU A 119 -0.96 -7.06 -16.10
C LEU A 119 -0.35 -5.85 -15.38
N GLY A 120 -0.96 -4.67 -15.49
CA GLY A 120 -0.51 -3.46 -14.80
C GLY A 120 -0.56 -3.60 -13.28
N VAL A 121 -1.60 -4.23 -12.74
CA VAL A 121 -1.68 -4.54 -11.30
C VAL A 121 -0.54 -5.48 -10.89
N CYS A 122 -0.34 -6.59 -11.59
CA CYS A 122 0.71 -7.56 -11.29
C CYS A 122 2.13 -6.96 -11.41
N LEU A 123 2.37 -6.10 -12.41
CA LEU A 123 3.64 -5.37 -12.56
C LEU A 123 3.92 -4.44 -11.37
N GLY A 124 2.87 -3.86 -10.77
CA GLY A 124 2.98 -3.03 -9.58
C GLY A 124 3.44 -3.80 -8.36
N GLU A 125 2.90 -5.00 -8.15
CA GLU A 125 3.29 -5.89 -7.05
C GLU A 125 4.75 -6.36 -7.18
N ASN A 126 5.30 -6.36 -8.41
CA ASN A 126 6.73 -6.63 -8.67
C ASN A 126 7.56 -5.33 -8.85
N PHE A 127 7.07 -4.19 -8.37
CA PHE A 127 7.79 -2.89 -8.41
C PHE A 127 8.27 -2.47 -9.83
N ARG A 128 7.64 -2.97 -10.90
CA ARG A 128 7.97 -2.63 -12.31
C ARG A 128 7.15 -1.43 -12.79
N PHE A 129 7.26 -0.30 -12.09
CA PHE A 129 6.39 0.88 -12.29
C PHE A 129 6.37 1.44 -13.72
N LYS A 130 7.51 1.43 -14.42
CA LYS A 130 7.59 1.92 -15.81
C LYS A 130 6.80 1.05 -16.79
N GLU A 131 6.85 -0.28 -16.63
CA GLU A 131 6.06 -1.20 -17.45
C GLU A 131 4.58 -1.14 -17.04
N GLN A 132 4.31 -1.04 -15.73
CA GLN A 132 2.96 -0.87 -15.21
C GLN A 132 2.26 0.36 -15.82
N MET A 133 2.94 1.51 -15.86
CA MET A 133 2.39 2.72 -16.47
C MET A 133 2.00 2.49 -17.93
N LYS A 134 2.88 1.86 -18.72
CA LYS A 134 2.61 1.52 -20.13
C LYS A 134 1.42 0.59 -20.28
N ALA A 135 1.28 -0.41 -19.39
CA ALA A 135 0.15 -1.34 -19.42
C ALA A 135 -1.18 -0.61 -19.16
N PHE A 136 -1.22 0.30 -18.17
CA PHE A 136 -2.41 1.11 -17.90
C PHE A 136 -2.71 2.11 -19.02
N GLU A 137 -1.71 2.78 -19.59
CA GLU A 137 -1.90 3.66 -20.76
C GLU A 137 -2.43 2.88 -21.97
N ARG A 138 -1.92 1.68 -22.22
CA ARG A 138 -2.42 0.80 -23.29
C ARG A 138 -3.87 0.38 -23.03
N SER A 139 -4.21 -0.04 -21.81
CA SER A 139 -5.59 -0.37 -21.40
C SER A 139 -6.54 0.80 -21.67
N LEU A 140 -6.19 2.01 -21.22
CA LEU A 140 -7.00 3.22 -21.42
C LEU A 140 -7.15 3.63 -22.88
N SER A 141 -6.12 3.40 -23.71
CA SER A 141 -6.17 3.67 -25.15
C SER A 141 -7.15 2.76 -25.90
N ILE A 142 -7.37 1.54 -25.39
CA ILE A 142 -8.32 0.57 -25.96
C ILE A 142 -9.73 0.89 -25.43
N ARG A 143 -9.85 1.07 -24.11
CA ARG A 143 -11.11 1.40 -23.45
C ARG A 143 -10.85 2.18 -22.17
N TYR A 144 -11.51 3.33 -22.06
CA TYR A 144 -11.49 4.10 -20.82
C TYR A 144 -12.11 3.31 -19.66
N SER A 145 -11.39 3.28 -18.55
CA SER A 145 -11.80 2.67 -17.27
C SER A 145 -11.30 3.57 -16.16
N GLU A 146 -12.21 4.01 -15.30
CA GLU A 146 -11.90 4.94 -14.21
C GLU A 146 -11.00 4.30 -13.16
N ARG A 147 -11.16 2.99 -12.93
CA ARG A 147 -10.26 2.20 -12.09
C ARG A 147 -8.84 2.16 -12.67
N THR A 148 -8.72 1.99 -13.98
CA THR A 148 -7.41 2.02 -14.64
C THR A 148 -6.81 3.43 -14.61
N TYR A 149 -7.63 4.46 -14.82
CA TYR A 149 -7.20 5.85 -14.77
C TYR A 149 -6.66 6.25 -13.39
N THR A 150 -7.40 5.95 -12.33
CA THR A 150 -6.98 6.24 -10.94
C THR A 150 -5.70 5.47 -10.55
N ASN A 151 -5.57 4.22 -10.97
CA ASN A 151 -4.34 3.44 -10.80
C ASN A 151 -3.17 4.01 -11.60
N LEU A 152 -3.40 4.52 -12.82
CA LEU A 152 -2.37 5.20 -13.61
C LEU A 152 -1.87 6.46 -12.88
N GLN A 153 -2.76 7.27 -12.31
CA GLN A 153 -2.35 8.48 -11.58
C GLN A 153 -1.51 8.15 -10.35
N ARG A 154 -1.82 7.06 -9.63
CA ARG A 154 -0.96 6.58 -8.55
C ARG A 154 0.46 6.30 -9.05
N VAL A 155 0.59 5.56 -10.14
CA VAL A 155 1.90 5.16 -10.66
C VAL A 155 2.69 6.37 -11.16
N ARG A 156 2.01 7.34 -11.77
CA ARG A 156 2.60 8.63 -12.14
C ARG A 156 3.13 9.38 -10.92
N GLN A 157 2.36 9.43 -9.83
CA GLN A 157 2.79 10.07 -8.59
C GLN A 157 4.02 9.38 -7.98
N PHE A 158 4.07 8.04 -7.98
CA PHE A 158 5.25 7.29 -7.52
C PHE A 158 6.51 7.60 -8.34
N MET A 159 6.35 7.85 -9.63
CA MET A 159 7.43 8.20 -10.55
C MET A 159 7.65 9.72 -10.70
N CYS A 160 6.99 10.56 -9.90
CA CYS A 160 7.01 12.02 -10.04
C CYS A 160 6.77 12.50 -11.49
N GLU A 161 5.87 11.84 -12.22
CA GLU A 161 5.46 12.26 -13.56
C GLU A 161 4.23 13.16 -13.44
N TRP A 162 4.47 14.47 -13.41
CA TRP A 162 3.44 15.47 -13.13
C TRP A 162 2.80 16.10 -14.38
N ARG A 163 2.84 15.38 -15.50
CA ARG A 163 2.20 15.87 -16.73
C ARG A 163 0.70 16.04 -16.52
N ASP A 164 0.20 17.22 -16.88
CA ASP A 164 -1.22 17.55 -16.80
C ASP A 164 -1.77 17.44 -15.36
N TRP A 165 -0.94 17.75 -14.36
CA TRP A 165 -1.22 17.56 -12.94
C TRP A 165 -2.58 18.14 -12.52
N ASP A 166 -2.85 19.41 -12.80
CA ASP A 166 -4.05 20.09 -12.34
C ASP A 166 -5.34 19.43 -12.86
N ASN A 167 -5.37 19.09 -14.16
CA ASN A 167 -6.50 18.40 -14.77
C ASN A 167 -6.67 16.99 -14.19
N ASN A 168 -5.55 16.28 -13.94
CA ASN A 168 -5.61 14.96 -13.32
C ASN A 168 -6.14 15.04 -11.88
N MET A 169 -5.72 16.02 -11.08
CA MET A 169 -6.21 16.18 -9.71
C MET A 169 -7.69 16.56 -9.66
N GLN A 170 -8.15 17.43 -10.56
CA GLN A 170 -9.58 17.78 -10.68
C GLN A 170 -10.42 16.56 -11.06
N GLU A 171 -9.94 15.72 -11.98
CA GLU A 171 -10.64 14.50 -12.36
C GLU A 171 -10.66 13.46 -11.23
N LEU A 172 -9.57 13.31 -10.48
CA LEU A 172 -9.55 12.45 -9.28
C LEU A 172 -10.55 12.94 -8.21
N GLU A 173 -10.59 14.25 -7.94
CA GLU A 173 -11.57 14.86 -7.03
C GLU A 173 -13.00 14.62 -7.52
N ARG A 174 -13.26 14.76 -8.83
CA ARG A 174 -14.58 14.46 -9.44
C ARG A 174 -14.97 12.99 -9.27
N LEU A 175 -14.05 12.07 -9.54
CA LEU A 175 -14.28 10.63 -9.43
C LEU A 175 -14.54 10.21 -7.97
N ALA A 176 -13.75 10.73 -7.03
CA ALA A 176 -13.93 10.47 -5.61
C ALA A 176 -15.25 11.08 -5.09
N ASN A 177 -15.60 12.31 -5.48
CA ASN A 177 -16.91 12.90 -5.18
C ASN A 177 -18.06 12.07 -5.73
N ARG A 178 -17.93 11.53 -6.95
CA ARG A 178 -19.00 10.71 -7.51
C ARG A 178 -19.25 9.42 -6.72
N SER A 179 -18.23 8.90 -6.03
CA SER A 179 -18.40 7.75 -5.13
C SER A 179 -19.35 8.04 -3.95
N LEU A 180 -19.55 9.32 -3.59
CA LEU A 180 -20.56 9.75 -2.61
C LEU A 180 -21.98 9.38 -3.04
N HIS A 181 -22.29 9.48 -4.34
CA HIS A 181 -23.62 9.13 -4.86
C HIS A 181 -23.93 7.64 -4.71
N TRP A 182 -22.91 6.81 -4.48
CA TRP A 182 -23.11 5.38 -4.23
C TRP A 182 -23.34 5.08 -2.75
N LEU A 183 -23.13 6.05 -1.84
CA LEU A 183 -23.34 5.84 -0.40
C LEU A 183 -24.84 5.76 -0.06
N PRO A 184 -25.27 4.79 0.77
CA PRO A 184 -26.66 4.70 1.22
C PRO A 184 -27.10 6.00 1.93
N GLY A 185 -28.28 6.51 1.56
CA GLY A 185 -28.88 7.69 2.22
C GLY A 185 -28.47 9.05 1.63
N TRP A 186 -27.61 9.08 0.60
CA TRP A 186 -27.30 10.30 -0.13
C TRP A 186 -28.38 10.62 -1.19
N GLN A 187 -28.72 11.89 -1.43
CA GLN A 187 -29.78 12.25 -2.39
C GLN A 187 -29.45 11.77 -3.80
N GLY A 188 -30.24 10.82 -4.32
CA GLY A 188 -29.99 10.18 -5.63
C GLY A 188 -29.21 8.87 -5.57
N SER A 189 -28.94 8.33 -4.37
CA SER A 189 -28.29 7.03 -4.21
C SER A 189 -29.15 5.87 -4.71
N ASN A 190 -28.58 4.97 -5.51
CA ASN A 190 -29.20 3.70 -5.87
C ASN A 190 -28.47 2.55 -5.16
N ALA A 191 -29.14 1.86 -4.23
CA ALA A 191 -28.56 0.79 -3.42
C ALA A 191 -28.04 -0.40 -4.26
N ASN A 192 -28.56 -0.60 -5.48
CA ASN A 192 -28.07 -1.64 -6.40
C ASN A 192 -26.69 -1.30 -6.99
N THR A 193 -26.24 -0.05 -6.93
CA THR A 193 -24.98 0.39 -7.55
C THR A 193 -23.75 -0.05 -6.74
N ILE A 194 -23.83 -0.15 -5.40
CA ILE A 194 -22.71 -0.62 -4.55
C ILE A 194 -22.30 -2.06 -4.88
N GLN A 195 -23.25 -2.90 -5.31
CA GLN A 195 -22.96 -4.30 -5.66
C GLN A 195 -22.03 -4.43 -6.89
N GLN A 196 -22.02 -3.43 -7.77
CA GLN A 196 -21.24 -3.42 -9.02
C GLN A 196 -20.11 -2.37 -9.03
N SER A 197 -19.99 -1.58 -7.96
CA SER A 197 -19.04 -0.48 -7.89
C SER A 197 -17.70 -0.91 -7.31
N TYR A 198 -16.62 -0.29 -7.80
CA TYR A 198 -15.25 -0.49 -7.35
C TYR A 198 -14.73 0.78 -6.67
N LEU A 199 -13.79 0.62 -5.74
CA LEU A 199 -13.10 1.74 -5.12
C LEU A 199 -12.31 2.49 -6.20
N LEU A 200 -12.75 3.70 -6.53
CA LEU A 200 -12.09 4.53 -7.56
C LEU A 200 -10.81 5.13 -7.00
N VAL A 201 -10.89 5.84 -5.88
CA VAL A 201 -9.73 6.44 -5.24
C VAL A 201 -9.60 5.86 -3.83
N PRO A 202 -8.68 4.92 -3.61
CA PRO A 202 -8.39 4.39 -2.29
C PRO A 202 -8.03 5.49 -1.28
N PRO A 203 -8.44 5.37 0.00
CA PRO A 203 -8.19 6.40 1.01
C PRO A 203 -6.71 6.78 1.13
N GLN A 204 -5.81 5.81 1.00
CA GLN A 204 -4.38 6.07 1.02
C GLN A 204 -3.89 6.87 -0.19
N HIS A 205 -4.43 6.60 -1.38
CA HIS A 205 -4.09 7.38 -2.55
C HIS A 205 -4.58 8.81 -2.37
N ALA A 206 -5.73 8.98 -1.71
CA ALA A 206 -6.29 10.30 -1.47
C ALA A 206 -5.39 11.21 -0.62
N LEU A 207 -4.53 10.63 0.22
CA LEU A 207 -3.55 11.37 1.03
C LEU A 207 -2.38 11.95 0.21
N TYR A 208 -2.16 11.49 -1.03
CA TYR A 208 -1.07 11.96 -1.89
C TYR A 208 -1.47 13.14 -2.76
N TYR A 209 -2.76 13.42 -2.85
CA TYR A 209 -3.33 14.39 -3.77
C TYR A 209 -3.89 15.59 -2.98
N PRO A 210 -3.95 16.78 -3.58
CA PRO A 210 -4.54 17.97 -2.97
C PRO A 210 -6.07 17.89 -2.99
N MET A 211 -6.63 16.84 -2.39
CA MET A 211 -8.07 16.61 -2.33
C MET A 211 -8.71 17.26 -1.11
N SER A 212 -10.00 17.57 -1.22
CA SER A 212 -10.73 18.11 -0.09
C SER A 212 -10.95 17.06 1.02
N PRO A 213 -10.96 17.45 2.31
CA PRO A 213 -11.20 16.51 3.41
C PRO A 213 -12.51 15.72 3.28
N ILE A 214 -13.54 16.32 2.70
CA ILE A 214 -14.84 15.69 2.45
C ILE A 214 -14.69 14.56 1.42
N THR A 215 -13.93 14.78 0.36
CA THR A 215 -13.65 13.78 -0.67
C THR A 215 -12.78 12.64 -0.13
N THR A 216 -11.80 12.94 0.72
CA THR A 216 -11.02 11.90 1.42
C THR A 216 -11.91 11.05 2.33
N LEU A 217 -12.83 11.68 3.08
CA LEU A 217 -13.83 10.96 3.89
C LEU A 217 -14.78 10.11 3.03
N ALA A 218 -15.19 10.61 1.87
CA ALA A 218 -16.01 9.87 0.92
C ALA A 218 -15.37 8.54 0.49
N SER A 219 -14.11 8.62 0.07
CA SER A 219 -13.29 7.46 -0.31
C SER A 219 -13.18 6.46 0.83
N ALA A 220 -12.95 6.95 2.07
CA ALA A 220 -12.87 6.12 3.26
C ALA A 220 -14.20 5.41 3.56
N ARG A 221 -15.32 6.15 3.55
CA ARG A 221 -16.67 5.58 3.73
C ARG A 221 -17.01 4.52 2.69
N PHE A 222 -16.69 4.77 1.43
CA PHE A 222 -16.93 3.78 0.38
C PHE A 222 -16.09 2.51 0.59
N CYS A 223 -14.82 2.66 1.01
CA CYS A 223 -13.97 1.54 1.36
C CYS A 223 -14.53 0.75 2.56
N ALA A 224 -15.01 1.43 3.61
CA ALA A 224 -15.67 0.80 4.76
C ALA A 224 -16.90 -0.03 4.37
N LEU A 225 -17.75 0.49 3.47
CA LEU A 225 -18.92 -0.25 2.98
C LEU A 225 -18.54 -1.49 2.16
N LEU A 226 -17.47 -1.41 1.35
CA LEU A 226 -16.91 -2.57 0.68
C LEU A 226 -16.41 -3.60 1.70
N THR A 227 -15.70 -3.16 2.73
CA THR A 227 -15.24 -4.02 3.83
C THR A 227 -16.41 -4.73 4.51
N GLU A 228 -17.49 -4.03 4.86
CA GLU A 228 -18.67 -4.67 5.44
C GLU A 228 -19.31 -5.69 4.51
N ARG A 229 -19.37 -5.39 3.20
CA ARG A 229 -19.91 -6.31 2.20
C ARG A 229 -19.09 -7.60 2.13
N GLU A 230 -17.76 -7.49 2.12
CA GLU A 230 -16.87 -8.65 2.10
C GLU A 230 -16.92 -9.41 3.44
N ALA A 231 -16.96 -8.71 4.57
CA ALA A 231 -17.09 -9.32 5.90
C ALA A 231 -18.38 -10.15 6.05
N ARG A 232 -19.51 -9.74 5.43
CA ARG A 232 -20.75 -10.55 5.41
C ARG A 232 -20.59 -11.92 4.74
N LYS A 233 -19.62 -12.08 3.83
CA LYS A 233 -19.34 -13.37 3.17
C LYS A 233 -18.65 -14.36 4.09
N LEU A 234 -18.05 -13.90 5.19
CA LEU A 234 -17.37 -14.74 6.18
C LEU A 234 -18.35 -15.54 7.06
N GLN A 235 -19.66 -15.35 6.89
CA GLN A 235 -20.72 -16.08 7.62
C GLN A 235 -20.68 -15.95 9.15
N LEU A 236 -19.89 -15.01 9.68
CA LEU A 236 -19.85 -14.64 11.09
C LEU A 236 -20.64 -13.34 11.31
N LYS A 237 -21.54 -13.32 12.30
CA LYS A 237 -22.27 -12.09 12.66
C LYS A 237 -21.35 -11.21 13.53
N PRO A 238 -21.43 -9.87 13.39
CA PRO A 238 -20.69 -8.99 14.28
C PRO A 238 -21.04 -9.22 15.75
N PHE A 239 -20.02 -9.24 16.62
CA PHE A 239 -20.18 -9.45 18.05
C PHE A 239 -20.92 -8.26 18.70
N ARG A 240 -21.62 -8.53 19.80
CA ARG A 240 -22.38 -7.53 20.57
C ARG A 240 -21.86 -7.45 21.99
N HIS A 241 -21.63 -6.22 22.46
CA HIS A 241 -21.04 -5.96 23.76
C HIS A 241 -21.98 -5.10 24.62
N PRO A 242 -22.80 -5.69 25.50
CA PRO A 242 -23.68 -4.93 26.39
C PRO A 242 -22.87 -4.14 27.43
N GLN A 243 -23.25 -2.88 27.69
CA GLN A 243 -22.50 -1.93 28.53
C GLN A 243 -22.38 -2.31 30.02
N THR A 244 -23.10 -3.32 30.51
CA THR A 244 -23.36 -3.56 31.94
C THR A 244 -22.28 -4.35 32.70
N SER A 245 -21.18 -4.77 32.06
CA SER A 245 -20.16 -5.64 32.68
C SER A 245 -18.85 -4.94 33.10
N TRP A 246 -18.74 -3.62 32.96
CA TRP A 246 -17.45 -2.94 33.13
C TRP A 246 -17.04 -2.75 34.60
N ARG A 247 -16.02 -3.50 35.05
CA ARG A 247 -15.24 -3.19 36.25
C ARG A 247 -13.81 -2.79 35.86
N PRO A 248 -13.27 -1.66 36.34
CA PRO A 248 -11.94 -1.12 35.98
C PRO A 248 -10.71 -1.98 36.29
N LYS A 249 -10.85 -3.25 36.72
CA LYS A 249 -9.73 -4.07 37.19
C LYS A 249 -9.18 -5.08 36.19
N GLU A 250 -9.74 -5.21 34.99
CA GLU A 250 -9.18 -6.10 33.95
C GLU A 250 -9.15 -5.35 32.62
N GLY A 251 -7.97 -4.83 32.25
CA GLY A 251 -7.80 -3.91 31.12
C GLY A 251 -7.03 -4.54 29.97
N VAL A 252 -7.59 -5.57 29.31
CA VAL A 252 -6.91 -6.19 28.15
C VAL A 252 -6.87 -5.20 26.99
N ARG A 253 -5.67 -4.95 26.44
CA ARG A 253 -5.41 -4.08 25.29
C ARG A 253 -4.88 -4.93 24.14
N GLY A 254 -5.57 -4.91 23.01
CA GLY A 254 -5.16 -5.60 21.80
C GLY A 254 -4.54 -4.62 20.81
N TYR A 255 -3.45 -5.01 20.15
CA TYR A 255 -2.90 -4.31 18.99
C TYR A 255 -2.98 -5.23 17.77
N LEU A 256 -3.64 -4.81 16.70
CA LEU A 256 -3.77 -5.59 15.46
C LEU A 256 -2.95 -4.93 14.36
N SER A 257 -1.95 -5.64 13.83
CA SER A 257 -1.07 -5.08 12.79
C SER A 257 -0.39 -6.12 11.91
N SER A 258 -0.21 -5.82 10.64
CA SER A 258 0.75 -6.43 9.71
C SER A 258 2.15 -5.81 9.81
N GLN A 259 2.33 -4.75 10.60
CA GLN A 259 3.54 -3.93 10.61
C GLN A 259 4.48 -4.21 11.79
N PHE A 260 4.27 -5.28 12.56
CA PHE A 260 5.22 -5.77 13.56
C PHE A 260 6.46 -6.39 12.87
N ALA A 261 7.25 -5.51 12.27
CA ALA A 261 8.42 -5.81 11.45
C ALA A 261 9.34 -4.58 11.33
N ALA A 262 10.52 -4.75 10.73
CA ALA A 262 11.50 -3.69 10.47
C ALA A 262 11.04 -2.70 9.38
N ASN A 263 10.05 -1.87 9.72
CA ASN A 263 9.47 -0.84 8.88
C ASN A 263 9.23 0.45 9.70
N SER A 264 8.71 1.51 9.06
CA SER A 264 8.47 2.80 9.71
C SER A 264 7.63 2.72 10.99
N PHE A 265 6.61 1.86 11.01
CA PHE A 265 5.78 1.66 12.17
C PHE A 265 6.53 0.86 13.22
N GLY A 266 7.13 -0.26 12.84
CA GLY A 266 7.80 -1.12 13.79
C GLY A 266 8.97 -0.44 14.49
N TRP A 267 9.78 0.36 13.79
CA TRP A 267 10.80 1.17 14.44
C TRP A 267 10.18 2.14 15.44
N THR A 268 9.11 2.83 15.07
CA THR A 268 8.41 3.80 15.94
C THR A 268 7.86 3.14 17.22
N MET A 269 7.35 1.92 17.09
CA MET A 269 6.62 1.19 18.13
C MET A 269 7.46 0.18 18.91
N GLU A 270 8.74 -0.01 18.53
CA GLU A 270 9.63 -1.06 19.00
C GLU A 270 9.58 -1.28 20.52
N HIS A 271 9.61 -0.18 21.28
CA HIS A 271 9.65 -0.20 22.74
C HIS A 271 8.33 0.18 23.42
N VAL A 272 7.24 0.39 22.68
CA VAL A 272 5.98 0.91 23.26
C VAL A 272 5.35 -0.09 24.23
N PHE A 273 5.51 -1.38 23.98
CA PHE A 273 4.94 -2.42 24.83
C PHE A 273 5.54 -2.43 26.24
N SER A 274 6.84 -2.17 26.39
CA SER A 274 7.49 -2.10 27.72
C SER A 274 7.05 -0.91 28.58
N PHE A 275 6.43 0.12 28.00
CA PHE A 275 5.93 1.29 28.75
C PHE A 275 4.52 1.12 29.31
N HIS A 276 3.82 0.01 29.03
CA HIS A 276 2.54 -0.27 29.66
C HIS A 276 2.68 -0.63 31.14
N ASP A 277 1.79 -0.08 31.97
CA ASP A 277 1.67 -0.49 33.38
C ASP A 277 0.98 -1.86 33.46
N ARG A 278 1.79 -2.91 33.53
CA ARG A 278 1.35 -4.31 33.61
C ARG A 278 0.54 -4.64 34.87
N THR A 279 0.54 -3.77 35.89
CA THR A 279 -0.33 -3.94 37.06
C THR A 279 -1.78 -3.55 36.79
N ARG A 280 -2.01 -2.84 35.68
CA ARG A 280 -3.32 -2.30 35.28
C ARG A 280 -3.83 -2.83 33.96
N PHE A 281 -2.92 -3.12 33.04
CA PHE A 281 -3.25 -3.54 31.68
C PHE A 281 -2.56 -4.85 31.37
N HIS A 282 -3.24 -5.70 30.61
CA HIS A 282 -2.66 -6.88 29.99
C HIS A 282 -2.62 -6.63 28.48
N VAL A 283 -1.44 -6.70 27.87
CA VAL A 283 -1.24 -6.29 26.47
C VAL A 283 -1.03 -7.48 25.55
N ILE A 284 -1.84 -7.56 24.50
CA ILE A 284 -1.80 -8.61 23.47
C ILE A 284 -1.53 -7.96 22.11
N ALA A 285 -0.54 -8.47 21.37
CA ALA A 285 -0.27 -8.09 19.99
C ALA A 285 -0.69 -9.22 19.03
N PHE A 286 -1.53 -8.90 18.03
CA PHE A 286 -2.01 -9.80 16.98
C PHE A 286 -1.33 -9.43 15.66
N SER A 287 -0.42 -10.29 15.21
CA SER A 287 0.36 -10.06 13.99
C SER A 287 -0.31 -10.67 12.76
N LEU A 288 -0.58 -9.84 11.76
CA LEU A 288 -1.04 -10.28 10.43
C LEU A 288 0.11 -10.63 9.47
N SER A 289 1.36 -10.40 9.86
CA SER A 289 2.55 -10.68 9.05
C SER A 289 3.38 -11.84 9.59
N SER A 290 4.13 -12.49 8.70
CA SER A 290 5.07 -13.58 8.98
C SER A 290 6.54 -13.14 9.10
N SER A 291 6.83 -11.84 9.31
CA SER A 291 8.22 -11.35 9.44
C SER A 291 8.95 -12.05 10.60
N ASP A 292 10.29 -12.11 10.55
CA ASP A 292 11.15 -12.59 11.65
C ASP A 292 12.44 -11.74 11.78
N ASP A 293 12.29 -10.43 11.63
CA ASP A 293 13.39 -9.47 11.76
C ASP A 293 13.69 -9.11 13.24
N PRO A 294 14.86 -8.49 13.52
CA PRO A 294 15.23 -8.10 14.89
C PRO A 294 14.24 -7.18 15.59
N THR A 295 13.62 -6.24 14.88
CA THR A 295 12.64 -5.30 15.48
C THR A 295 11.39 -6.06 15.91
N ARG A 296 10.91 -7.03 15.11
CA ARG A 296 9.81 -7.91 15.54
C ARG A 296 10.20 -8.71 16.78
N ARG A 297 11.37 -9.34 16.79
CA ARG A 297 11.84 -10.14 17.94
C ARG A 297 11.89 -9.31 19.22
N SER A 298 12.35 -8.06 19.14
CA SER A 298 12.31 -7.11 20.26
C SER A 298 10.89 -6.87 20.77
N MET A 299 9.92 -6.65 19.88
CA MET A 299 8.52 -6.46 20.30
C MET A 299 7.91 -7.70 20.95
N VAL A 300 8.22 -8.89 20.41
CA VAL A 300 7.76 -10.18 20.96
C VAL A 300 8.29 -10.38 22.39
N GLU A 301 9.53 -9.98 22.66
CA GLU A 301 10.12 -10.04 24.01
C GLU A 301 9.49 -9.04 24.99
N GLU A 302 9.01 -7.89 24.50
CA GLU A 302 8.45 -6.83 25.34
C GLU A 302 6.95 -6.94 25.60
N VAL A 303 6.18 -7.48 24.66
CA VAL A 303 4.74 -7.66 24.84
C VAL A 303 4.46 -8.84 25.76
N GLU A 304 3.36 -8.78 26.52
CA GLU A 304 2.99 -9.88 27.42
C GLU A 304 2.52 -11.11 26.64
N ASP A 305 1.73 -10.90 25.60
CA ASP A 305 1.24 -11.94 24.71
C ASP A 305 1.36 -11.53 23.24
N PHE A 306 2.11 -12.31 22.46
CA PHE A 306 2.20 -12.15 21.02
C PHE A 306 1.48 -13.31 20.32
N LYS A 307 0.50 -13.00 19.48
CA LYS A 307 -0.29 -13.97 18.70
C LYS A 307 0.00 -13.77 17.22
N ASP A 308 0.66 -14.73 16.60
CA ASP A 308 0.76 -14.76 15.13
C ASP A 308 -0.55 -15.29 14.56
N VAL A 309 -1.24 -14.43 13.79
CA VAL A 309 -2.51 -14.73 13.16
C VAL A 309 -2.42 -14.63 11.63
N ASN A 310 -1.20 -14.59 11.09
CA ASN A 310 -0.98 -14.63 9.65
C ASN A 310 -1.58 -15.91 9.04
N GLY A 311 -2.26 -15.76 7.90
CA GLY A 311 -2.92 -16.87 7.20
C GLY A 311 -4.23 -17.36 7.82
N ILE A 312 -4.63 -16.85 8.99
CA ILE A 312 -5.97 -17.08 9.56
C ILE A 312 -6.95 -16.15 8.86
N ASP A 313 -8.14 -16.66 8.50
CA ASP A 313 -9.17 -15.82 7.89
C ASP A 313 -9.70 -14.77 8.89
N PRO A 314 -10.23 -13.62 8.41
CA PRO A 314 -10.67 -12.55 9.31
C PRO A 314 -11.74 -12.95 10.34
N ALA A 315 -12.60 -13.95 10.07
CA ALA A 315 -13.58 -14.40 11.06
C ALA A 315 -12.93 -15.25 12.17
N GLY A 316 -11.94 -16.07 11.84
CA GLY A 316 -11.11 -16.77 12.82
C GLY A 316 -10.37 -15.78 13.74
N ILE A 317 -9.75 -14.75 13.17
CA ILE A 317 -9.06 -13.71 13.95
C ILE A 317 -10.02 -12.96 14.87
N ALA A 318 -11.18 -12.53 14.34
CA ALA A 318 -12.18 -11.83 15.14
C ALA A 318 -12.69 -12.67 16.32
N SER A 319 -12.89 -13.98 16.10
CA SER A 319 -13.30 -14.91 17.15
C SER A 319 -12.24 -15.05 18.24
N ALA A 320 -10.97 -15.21 17.86
CA ALA A 320 -9.86 -15.30 18.82
C ALA A 320 -9.71 -14.02 19.67
N ILE A 321 -9.83 -12.84 19.07
CA ILE A 321 -9.80 -11.55 19.79
C ILE A 321 -10.98 -11.47 20.78
N ASN A 322 -12.17 -11.90 20.38
CA ASN A 322 -13.35 -11.88 21.24
C ASN A 322 -13.25 -12.87 22.40
N GLU A 323 -12.76 -14.08 22.16
CA GLU A 323 -12.53 -15.11 23.19
C GLU A 323 -11.54 -14.64 24.26
N LEU A 324 -10.50 -13.89 23.86
CA LEU A 324 -9.52 -13.28 24.76
C LEU A 324 -10.07 -12.05 25.52
N GLN A 325 -11.34 -11.69 25.30
CA GLN A 325 -12.02 -10.56 25.96
C GLN A 325 -11.21 -9.26 25.85
N VAL A 326 -10.66 -8.99 24.66
CA VAL A 326 -9.97 -7.73 24.39
C VAL A 326 -10.95 -6.56 24.57
N HIS A 327 -10.60 -5.61 25.44
CA HIS A 327 -11.49 -4.50 25.79
C HIS A 327 -11.33 -3.31 24.85
N VAL A 328 -10.08 -2.97 24.55
CA VAL A 328 -9.74 -1.91 23.59
C VAL A 328 -8.82 -2.55 22.56
N LEU A 329 -9.28 -2.58 21.32
CA LEU A 329 -8.50 -3.05 20.18
C LEU A 329 -8.00 -1.85 19.38
N LEU A 330 -6.69 -1.71 19.29
CA LEU A 330 -6.04 -0.70 18.48
C LEU A 330 -5.72 -1.29 17.10
N ASP A 331 -6.32 -0.72 16.07
CA ASP A 331 -5.89 -0.90 14.69
C ASP A 331 -4.82 0.12 14.37
N VAL A 332 -3.71 -0.36 13.82
CA VAL A 332 -2.55 0.47 13.48
C VAL A 332 -2.18 0.44 12.00
N ASP A 333 -2.96 -0.29 11.20
CA ASP A 333 -2.71 -0.43 9.77
C ASP A 333 -3.67 0.42 8.93
N GLY A 334 -4.93 0.56 9.35
CA GLY A 334 -6.00 1.14 8.54
C GLY A 334 -6.11 0.46 7.18
N TYR A 335 -6.23 1.25 6.11
CA TYR A 335 -6.36 0.75 4.73
C TYR A 335 -5.03 0.50 4.00
N ARG A 336 -3.99 0.06 4.70
CA ARG A 336 -2.66 -0.16 4.10
C ARG A 336 -2.58 -1.40 3.25
N ASP A 337 -2.82 -2.55 3.84
CA ASP A 337 -2.60 -3.82 3.18
C ASP A 337 -3.90 -4.32 2.57
N VAL A 338 -4.39 -3.56 1.58
CA VAL A 338 -5.56 -3.93 0.81
C VAL A 338 -5.22 -5.07 -0.11
N ARG A 339 -5.91 -6.21 0.03
CA ARG A 339 -5.73 -7.35 -0.87
C ARG A 339 -6.16 -6.96 -2.27
N VAL A 340 -5.31 -7.22 -3.26
CA VAL A 340 -5.61 -6.98 -4.68
C VAL A 340 -6.88 -7.70 -5.14
N THR A 341 -7.16 -8.87 -4.56
CA THR A 341 -8.27 -9.76 -4.90
C THR A 341 -9.62 -9.25 -4.42
N THR A 342 -9.72 -8.86 -3.14
CA THR A 342 -10.96 -8.44 -2.51
C THR A 342 -11.15 -6.93 -2.55
N GLY A 343 -10.06 -6.17 -2.71
CA GLY A 343 -10.06 -4.71 -2.63
C GLY A 343 -10.30 -4.19 -1.22
N VAL A 344 -10.15 -5.03 -0.19
CA VAL A 344 -10.28 -4.66 1.23
C VAL A 344 -9.10 -5.20 2.05
N ALA A 345 -8.80 -4.55 3.17
CA ALA A 345 -7.76 -4.99 4.09
C ALA A 345 -8.31 -5.97 5.14
N ASP A 346 -7.52 -6.97 5.53
CA ASP A 346 -7.96 -8.03 6.44
C ASP A 346 -8.25 -7.52 7.85
N ASN A 347 -7.38 -6.65 8.38
CA ASN A 347 -7.60 -5.96 9.66
C ASN A 347 -8.98 -5.28 9.65
N MET A 348 -9.33 -4.55 8.59
CA MET A 348 -10.61 -3.86 8.51
C MET A 348 -11.81 -4.83 8.47
N GLN A 349 -11.67 -6.01 7.84
CA GLN A 349 -12.70 -7.05 7.90
C GLN A 349 -12.86 -7.61 9.32
N VAL A 350 -11.74 -7.80 10.05
CA VAL A 350 -11.76 -8.17 11.48
C VAL A 350 -12.52 -7.11 12.29
N LEU A 351 -12.21 -5.82 12.11
CA LEU A 351 -12.88 -4.73 12.85
C LEU A 351 -14.38 -4.63 12.54
N ALA A 352 -14.78 -4.89 11.29
CA ALA A 352 -16.19 -4.90 10.87
C ALA A 352 -17.02 -5.99 11.59
N LEU A 353 -16.37 -7.05 12.07
CA LEU A 353 -16.99 -8.07 12.93
C LEU A 353 -17.09 -7.64 14.40
N ARG A 354 -16.57 -6.46 14.77
CA ARG A 354 -16.67 -5.85 16.11
C ARG A 354 -16.16 -6.76 17.25
N PRO A 355 -14.95 -7.35 17.15
CA PRO A 355 -14.49 -8.36 18.11
C PRO A 355 -14.25 -7.81 19.53
N ALA A 356 -14.02 -6.50 19.67
CA ALA A 356 -13.86 -5.78 20.93
C ALA A 356 -14.94 -4.68 21.06
N PRO A 357 -15.32 -4.27 22.29
CA PRO A 357 -16.33 -3.23 22.52
C PRO A 357 -15.85 -1.82 22.16
N ILE A 358 -14.55 -1.58 22.18
CA ILE A 358 -13.92 -0.31 21.78
C ILE A 358 -12.84 -0.62 20.76
N VAL A 359 -12.96 -0.02 19.58
CA VAL A 359 -11.95 -0.08 18.52
C VAL A 359 -11.42 1.32 18.25
N VAL A 360 -10.10 1.41 18.19
CA VAL A 360 -9.37 2.67 18.05
C VAL A 360 -8.44 2.57 16.85
N ASN A 361 -8.53 3.52 15.92
CA ASN A 361 -7.52 3.71 14.89
C ASN A 361 -6.38 4.58 15.44
N TRP A 362 -5.12 4.16 15.25
CA TRP A 362 -3.94 4.87 15.75
C TRP A 362 -2.71 4.65 14.85
N LEU A 363 -1.93 5.68 14.55
CA LEU A 363 -0.69 5.62 13.73
C LEU A 363 -0.83 5.13 12.27
N GLY A 364 -1.98 4.57 11.89
CA GLY A 364 -2.32 4.20 10.53
C GLY A 364 -2.38 5.42 9.58
N PRO A 365 -3.04 5.29 8.42
CA PRO A 365 -3.27 6.41 7.52
C PRO A 365 -3.89 7.55 8.33
N CYS A 366 -3.28 8.73 8.32
CA CYS A 366 -3.70 9.90 9.10
C CYS A 366 -4.95 10.56 8.52
N SER A 367 -5.99 9.76 8.29
CA SER A 367 -7.31 10.11 7.80
C SER A 367 -8.36 9.28 8.54
N SER A 368 -9.63 9.67 8.42
CA SER A 368 -10.73 8.84 8.87
C SER A 368 -10.69 7.47 8.19
N SER A 369 -11.04 6.42 8.93
CA SER A 369 -11.42 5.13 8.36
C SER A 369 -12.76 5.23 7.62
N GLY A 370 -13.61 6.21 7.91
CA GLY A 370 -14.94 6.30 7.32
C GLY A 370 -15.86 5.16 7.74
N ALA A 371 -15.46 4.32 8.69
CA ALA A 371 -16.20 3.17 9.16
C ALA A 371 -17.04 3.52 10.39
N ASP A 372 -18.27 3.01 10.43
CA ASP A 372 -19.12 3.03 11.64
C ASP A 372 -18.67 1.97 12.66
N PHE A 373 -17.79 1.05 12.24
CA PHE A 373 -17.18 0.02 13.06
C PHE A 373 -15.80 0.41 13.61
N VAL A 374 -15.47 1.71 13.67
CA VAL A 374 -14.27 2.24 14.35
C VAL A 374 -14.72 3.40 15.23
N ASP A 375 -14.45 3.33 16.53
CA ASP A 375 -15.11 4.19 17.50
C ASP A 375 -14.31 5.49 17.74
N PHE A 376 -12.98 5.38 17.82
CA PHE A 376 -12.10 6.52 18.09
C PHE A 376 -10.90 6.59 17.15
N LEU A 377 -10.44 7.82 16.89
CA LEU A 377 -9.13 8.11 16.34
C LEU A 377 -8.24 8.63 17.48
N LEU A 378 -7.18 7.90 17.82
CA LEU A 378 -6.19 8.35 18.78
C LEU A 378 -5.23 9.34 18.09
N SER A 379 -5.36 10.62 18.43
CA SER A 379 -4.63 11.72 17.79
C SER A 379 -4.15 12.75 18.84
N ASP A 380 -3.80 13.95 18.40
CA ASP A 380 -3.49 15.11 19.25
C ASP A 380 -4.13 16.38 18.71
N ARG A 381 -4.13 17.46 19.51
CA ARG A 381 -4.82 18.72 19.18
C ARG A 381 -4.21 19.47 18.01
N LEU A 382 -2.94 19.24 17.68
CA LEU A 382 -2.26 19.91 16.58
C LEU A 382 -2.56 19.20 15.25
N SER A 383 -2.48 17.88 15.26
CA SER A 383 -2.70 17.02 14.09
C SER A 383 -4.19 16.83 13.79
N SER A 384 -5.05 16.87 14.80
CA SER A 384 -6.50 16.78 14.66
C SER A 384 -7.19 17.85 15.52
N PRO A 385 -7.18 19.12 15.08
CA PRO A 385 -7.88 20.17 15.78
C PRO A 385 -9.38 19.85 15.86
N PRO A 386 -10.06 20.07 17.01
CA PRO A 386 -11.47 19.72 17.17
C PRO A 386 -12.42 20.27 16.11
N ASP A 387 -12.08 21.42 15.51
CA ASP A 387 -12.87 22.05 14.43
C ASP A 387 -12.98 21.17 13.17
N PHE A 388 -12.10 20.18 13.00
CA PHE A 388 -12.11 19.24 11.88
C PHE A 388 -12.88 17.95 12.18
N GLN A 389 -13.53 17.81 13.35
CA GLN A 389 -14.26 16.60 13.76
C GLN A 389 -15.32 16.17 12.72
N SER A 390 -15.93 17.10 11.99
CA SER A 390 -16.92 16.79 10.94
C SER A 390 -16.35 16.04 9.73
N HIS A 391 -15.03 16.01 9.57
CA HIS A 391 -14.36 15.27 8.49
C HIS A 391 -13.98 13.83 8.87
N PHE A 392 -14.39 13.37 10.05
CA PHE A 392 -14.08 12.03 10.56
C PHE A 392 -15.35 11.33 11.04
N THR A 393 -15.45 10.01 10.81
CA THR A 393 -16.49 9.19 11.45
C THR A 393 -16.15 8.89 12.90
N GLU A 394 -14.87 8.74 13.21
CA GLU A 394 -14.40 8.46 14.55
C GLU A 394 -14.47 9.69 15.47
N SER A 395 -14.74 9.46 16.75
CA SER A 395 -14.55 10.52 17.76
C SER A 395 -13.06 10.70 18.08
N PHE A 396 -12.61 11.94 18.20
CA PHE A 396 -11.21 12.20 18.56
C PHE A 396 -10.90 11.84 20.02
N ALA A 397 -9.94 10.93 20.22
CA ALA A 397 -9.27 10.71 21.50
C ALA A 397 -7.93 11.43 21.48
N LEU A 398 -7.86 12.63 22.09
CA LEU A 398 -6.72 13.53 21.96
C LEU A 398 -5.70 13.36 23.09
N LEU A 399 -4.49 12.95 22.72
CA LEU A 399 -3.32 12.91 23.60
C LEU A 399 -2.83 14.33 23.93
N PRO A 400 -2.22 14.53 25.11
CA PRO A 400 -1.84 15.86 25.58
C PRO A 400 -0.64 16.48 24.85
N LEU A 401 0.19 15.67 24.17
CA LEU A 401 1.42 16.12 23.51
C LEU A 401 1.41 15.84 22.01
N SER A 402 1.58 14.57 21.63
CA SER A 402 1.68 14.12 20.25
C SER A 402 1.03 12.74 20.14
N PHE A 403 0.36 12.47 19.02
CA PHE A 403 -0.15 11.14 18.71
C PHE A 403 0.96 10.18 18.27
N SER A 404 2.01 10.74 17.67
CA SER A 404 3.19 10.02 17.24
C SER A 404 4.09 9.74 18.43
N VAL A 405 4.66 8.53 18.44
CA VAL A 405 5.66 8.07 19.41
C VAL A 405 7.01 7.92 18.71
N SER A 406 8.08 7.76 19.47
CA SER A 406 9.41 7.51 18.90
C SER A 406 10.26 6.71 19.88
N SER A 407 10.88 5.66 19.38
CA SER A 407 11.85 4.80 20.07
C SER A 407 13.29 5.31 19.94
N LEU A 408 13.52 6.41 19.21
CA LEU A 408 14.87 6.84 18.82
C LEU A 408 15.83 6.98 20.00
N ALA A 409 15.35 7.41 21.17
CA ALA A 409 16.16 7.57 22.36
C ALA A 409 16.67 6.22 22.91
N GLN A 410 15.87 5.16 22.78
CA GLN A 410 16.19 3.80 23.22
C GLN A 410 17.04 3.08 22.18
N SER A 411 16.62 3.10 20.91
CA SER A 411 17.28 2.36 19.82
C SER A 411 18.62 3.00 19.40
N TYR A 412 18.84 4.29 19.68
CA TYR A 412 20.07 5.02 19.29
C TYR A 412 20.68 5.84 20.42
N SER A 413 21.19 5.16 21.45
CA SER A 413 21.89 5.78 22.59
C SER A 413 23.08 6.66 22.19
N ASN A 414 23.78 6.34 21.09
CA ASN A 414 24.88 7.16 20.57
C ASN A 414 24.41 8.48 19.93
N LEU A 415 23.26 8.49 19.26
CA LEU A 415 22.64 9.73 18.79
C LEU A 415 22.09 10.52 19.96
N THR A 416 21.50 9.83 20.93
CA THR A 416 21.09 10.47 22.19
C THR A 416 22.30 11.14 22.83
N ARG A 417 23.51 10.58 22.83
CA ARG A 417 24.73 11.27 23.30
C ARG A 417 25.10 12.50 22.45
N ILE A 418 25.06 12.39 21.11
CA ILE A 418 25.36 13.52 20.20
C ILE A 418 24.36 14.66 20.41
N PHE A 419 23.06 14.34 20.41
CA PHE A 419 21.96 15.28 20.50
C PHE A 419 21.65 15.74 21.92
N SER A 420 21.85 14.95 22.97
CA SER A 420 21.59 15.38 24.36
C SER A 420 22.51 16.52 24.79
N SER A 421 23.70 16.62 24.22
CA SER A 421 24.56 17.79 24.42
C SER A 421 24.06 19.07 23.74
N ALA A 422 23.19 18.96 22.72
CA ALA A 422 22.70 20.07 21.87
C ALA A 422 21.20 20.40 22.02
N LEU A 423 20.33 19.42 22.31
CA LEU A 423 18.86 19.52 22.34
C LEU A 423 18.26 19.61 23.76
N LEU A 424 19.01 19.24 24.82
CA LEU A 424 18.50 19.28 26.21
C LEU A 424 18.31 20.70 26.78
N SER A 425 18.52 21.74 25.99
CA SER A 425 18.26 23.13 26.35
C SER A 425 16.77 23.54 26.21
N GLY A 426 15.87 22.70 25.66
CA GLY A 426 14.49 23.15 25.44
C GLY A 426 13.33 22.13 25.35
N TYR A 427 13.55 20.81 25.29
CA TYR A 427 12.46 19.83 25.15
C TYR A 427 12.31 18.90 26.37
N PRO A 428 11.08 18.65 26.86
CA PRO A 428 10.84 17.68 27.93
C PRO A 428 10.99 16.26 27.40
N VAL A 429 12.14 15.65 27.64
CA VAL A 429 12.39 14.23 27.39
C VAL A 429 11.95 13.42 28.61
N LEU A 430 10.89 12.63 28.48
CA LEU A 430 10.50 11.63 29.49
C LEU A 430 11.31 10.35 29.26
N LEU A 431 12.54 10.31 29.76
CA LEU A 431 13.29 9.06 29.91
C LEU A 431 13.14 8.56 31.36
N PRO A 432 12.86 7.27 31.60
CA PRO A 432 13.08 6.70 32.91
C PRO A 432 14.55 6.91 33.29
N ARG A 433 14.82 7.56 34.44
CA ARG A 433 16.19 7.87 34.90
C ARG A 433 17.10 6.62 35.00
N SER A 434 16.50 5.44 35.14
CA SER A 434 17.17 4.15 35.16
C SER A 434 17.76 3.74 33.80
N SER A 435 17.19 4.22 32.70
CA SER A 435 17.54 3.84 31.33
C SER A 435 18.63 4.72 30.71
N LEU A 436 19.02 5.80 31.39
CA LEU A 436 20.13 6.66 30.96
C LEU A 436 21.48 6.00 31.28
N PRO A 437 22.40 5.96 30.31
CA PRO A 437 23.81 5.63 30.56
C PRO A 437 24.37 6.42 31.75
N PRO A 438 25.18 5.82 32.64
CA PRO A 438 25.67 6.46 33.87
C PRO A 438 26.38 7.80 33.65
N ASP A 439 27.02 7.98 32.49
CA ASP A 439 27.72 9.18 32.05
C ASP A 439 26.81 10.38 31.79
N LEU A 440 25.59 10.16 31.30
CA LEU A 440 24.59 11.22 31.05
C LEU A 440 23.88 11.70 32.32
N LYS A 441 24.12 11.06 33.47
CA LYS A 441 23.61 11.51 34.78
C LYS A 441 24.41 12.68 35.35
N THR A 442 25.59 12.94 34.81
CA THR A 442 26.47 14.04 35.23
C THR A 442 26.24 15.25 34.33
N ARG A 443 25.84 16.38 34.92
CA ARG A 443 25.31 17.57 34.24
C ARG A 443 26.41 18.52 33.73
N ASP A 444 27.65 18.04 33.59
CA ASP A 444 28.86 18.89 33.56
C ASP A 444 29.56 19.03 32.20
N SER A 445 29.04 18.45 31.11
CA SER A 445 29.58 18.73 29.78
C SER A 445 28.97 20.03 29.22
N LYS A 446 29.80 21.05 29.01
CA LYS A 446 29.44 22.23 28.20
C LYS A 446 28.93 21.75 26.82
N PRO A 447 27.90 22.39 26.23
CA PRO A 447 27.43 22.04 24.90
C PRO A 447 28.62 22.07 23.94
N THR A 448 28.97 20.92 23.37
CA THR A 448 29.94 20.87 22.28
C THR A 448 29.16 21.25 21.03
N ASP A 449 29.68 22.17 20.21
CA ASP A 449 29.00 22.49 18.96
C ASP A 449 28.82 21.20 18.13
N LEU A 450 27.66 21.07 17.48
CA LEU A 450 27.26 19.86 16.76
C LEU A 450 28.28 19.46 15.69
N GLN A 451 28.92 20.42 15.01
CA GLN A 451 29.96 20.13 14.02
C GLN A 451 31.21 19.51 14.66
N THR A 452 31.60 19.96 15.84
CA THR A 452 32.71 19.35 16.59
C THR A 452 32.36 17.93 17.05
N ALA A 453 31.10 17.67 17.46
CA ALA A 453 30.64 16.32 17.79
C ALA A 453 30.64 15.39 16.55
N LEU A 454 30.14 15.86 15.41
CA LEU A 454 30.10 15.10 14.15
C LEU A 454 31.49 14.76 13.62
N LYS A 455 32.42 15.72 13.66
CA LYS A 455 33.83 15.51 13.28
C LYS A 455 34.52 14.48 14.18
N ARG A 456 34.25 14.49 15.49
CA ARG A 456 34.76 13.48 16.43
C ARG A 456 34.26 12.06 16.13
N HIS A 457 33.07 11.93 15.55
CA HIS A 457 32.50 10.65 15.13
C HIS A 457 32.82 10.28 13.67
N GLY A 458 33.67 11.04 12.98
CA GLY A 458 34.19 10.70 11.65
C GLY A 458 33.20 10.85 10.49
N VAL A 459 32.08 11.56 10.68
CA VAL A 459 31.05 11.70 9.64
C VAL A 459 31.41 12.86 8.70
N ARG A 460 31.61 12.59 7.40
CA ARG A 460 31.94 13.60 6.38
C ARG A 460 30.83 13.70 5.32
N ARG A 461 30.37 14.93 5.02
CA ARG A 461 29.31 15.19 4.02
C ARG A 461 29.61 14.55 2.65
N GLU A 462 30.88 14.62 2.23
CA GLU A 462 31.34 14.13 0.93
C GLU A 462 31.21 12.61 0.77
N GLU A 463 31.32 11.84 1.86
CA GLU A 463 31.13 10.38 1.86
C GLU A 463 29.69 9.98 1.53
N HIS A 464 28.77 10.95 1.53
CA HIS A 464 27.36 10.76 1.30
C HIS A 464 26.83 11.55 0.10
N GLY A 465 27.73 12.01 -0.79
CA GLY A 465 27.35 12.72 -2.01
C GLY A 465 26.76 14.11 -1.75
N VAL A 466 27.13 14.74 -0.64
CA VAL A 466 26.74 16.09 -0.25
C VAL A 466 28.00 16.98 -0.23
N PRO A 467 27.96 18.23 -0.74
CA PRO A 467 29.10 19.13 -0.69
C PRO A 467 29.59 19.40 0.73
N ALA A 468 30.90 19.59 0.89
CA ALA A 468 31.53 19.90 2.17
C ALA A 468 31.04 21.25 2.75
N GLU A 469 30.77 22.22 1.87
CA GLU A 469 30.34 23.58 2.22
C GLU A 469 29.02 23.93 1.53
N GLY A 470 28.33 24.95 2.06
CA GLY A 470 27.02 25.40 1.55
C GLY A 470 25.82 24.86 2.34
N LEU A 471 24.66 25.44 2.05
CA LEU A 471 23.40 25.07 2.67
C LEU A 471 22.88 23.76 2.07
N VAL A 472 22.50 22.81 2.94
CA VAL A 472 21.90 21.53 2.55
C VAL A 472 20.43 21.54 2.94
N LEU A 473 19.55 21.59 1.96
CA LEU A 473 18.13 21.31 2.13
C LEU A 473 17.93 19.81 1.99
N ALA A 474 17.08 19.20 2.82
CA ALA A 474 16.86 17.75 2.73
C ALA A 474 15.42 17.36 2.99
N ASP A 475 14.97 16.37 2.25
CA ASP A 475 13.72 15.66 2.46
C ASP A 475 13.94 14.17 2.21
N PHE A 476 13.86 13.35 3.27
CA PHE A 476 14.06 11.90 3.18
C PHE A 476 12.77 11.10 3.03
N ASN A 477 11.65 11.75 2.68
CA ASN A 477 10.41 11.06 2.37
C ASN A 477 10.51 10.25 1.06
N LYS A 478 9.60 9.29 0.92
CA LYS A 478 9.40 8.58 -0.33
C LYS A 478 8.89 9.54 -1.41
N SER A 479 9.33 9.33 -2.66
CA SER A 479 9.08 10.22 -3.80
C SER A 479 7.59 10.52 -4.07
N PHE A 480 6.70 9.56 -3.80
CA PHE A 480 5.25 9.75 -3.98
C PHE A 480 4.62 10.78 -3.04
N LYS A 481 5.36 11.29 -2.03
CA LYS A 481 4.92 12.41 -1.19
C LYS A 481 5.25 13.78 -1.76
N LEU A 482 6.01 13.84 -2.85
CA LEU A 482 6.37 15.09 -3.51
C LEU A 482 5.24 15.56 -4.43
N SER A 483 4.77 16.78 -4.25
CA SER A 483 3.88 17.44 -5.20
C SER A 483 4.66 18.44 -6.08
N PRO A 484 4.12 18.80 -7.26
CA PRO A 484 4.71 19.84 -8.11
C PRO A 484 4.91 21.16 -7.37
N ASP A 485 3.93 21.58 -6.56
CA ASP A 485 3.97 22.85 -5.83
C ASP A 485 5.07 22.87 -4.76
N MET A 486 5.19 21.77 -3.99
CA MET A 486 6.25 21.59 -3.01
C MET A 486 7.62 21.65 -3.68
N PHE A 487 7.78 20.90 -4.76
CA PHE A 487 9.06 20.82 -5.45
C PHE A 487 9.44 22.14 -6.12
N THR A 488 8.48 22.83 -6.75
CA THR A 488 8.67 24.18 -7.33
C THR A 488 9.12 25.19 -6.28
N THR A 489 8.55 25.11 -5.07
CA THR A 489 8.98 25.94 -3.94
C THR A 489 10.45 25.68 -3.58
N TRP A 490 10.87 24.43 -3.54
CA TRP A 490 12.28 24.09 -3.24
C TRP A 490 13.22 24.48 -4.37
N LEU A 491 12.83 24.32 -5.64
CA LEU A 491 13.61 24.80 -6.78
C LEU A 491 13.81 26.32 -6.72
N SER A 492 12.78 27.06 -6.31
CA SER A 492 12.87 28.51 -6.11
C SER A 492 13.89 28.88 -5.02
N LEU A 493 13.97 28.10 -3.94
CA LEU A 493 15.02 28.26 -2.92
C LEU A 493 16.42 27.99 -3.49
N LEU A 494 16.58 26.94 -4.30
CA LEU A 494 17.85 26.63 -4.95
C LEU A 494 18.30 27.75 -5.89
N VAL A 495 17.38 28.37 -6.64
CA VAL A 495 17.67 29.55 -7.46
C VAL A 495 18.13 30.72 -6.59
N ALA A 496 17.41 31.00 -5.50
CA ALA A 496 17.71 32.12 -4.60
C ALA A 496 19.00 31.96 -3.78
N LEU A 497 19.46 30.72 -3.58
CA LEU A 497 20.60 30.39 -2.73
C LEU A 497 21.68 29.67 -3.56
N PRO A 498 22.57 30.41 -4.25
CA PRO A 498 23.69 29.83 -4.98
C PRO A 498 24.56 28.94 -4.07
N GLY A 499 25.01 27.79 -4.58
CA GLY A 499 25.82 26.83 -3.82
C GLY A 499 25.05 25.94 -2.85
N SER A 500 23.74 26.15 -2.66
CA SER A 500 22.91 25.21 -1.90
C SER A 500 22.60 23.93 -2.69
N VAL A 501 22.33 22.83 -1.99
CA VAL A 501 21.90 21.56 -2.60
C VAL A 501 20.63 21.04 -1.94
N LEU A 502 19.87 20.24 -2.70
CA LEU A 502 18.71 19.50 -2.21
C LEU A 502 19.03 18.00 -2.17
N VAL A 503 18.89 17.40 -1.00
CA VAL A 503 19.09 15.96 -0.79
C VAL A 503 17.74 15.30 -0.62
N LEU A 504 17.38 14.42 -1.54
CA LEU A 504 16.11 13.69 -1.51
C LEU A 504 16.32 12.25 -1.04
N GLY A 505 15.28 11.69 -0.42
CA GLY A 505 15.21 10.28 -0.03
C GLY A 505 15.33 9.33 -1.22
N GLU A 506 15.31 8.04 -0.90
CA GLU A 506 15.32 6.99 -1.91
C GLU A 506 14.14 7.14 -2.88
N ALA A 507 14.44 7.03 -4.17
CA ALA A 507 13.48 7.10 -5.25
C ALA A 507 13.87 6.14 -6.38
N GLU A 508 12.86 5.70 -7.15
CA GLU A 508 13.07 4.90 -8.36
C GLU A 508 13.86 5.68 -9.43
N GLU A 509 14.60 4.98 -10.29
CA GLU A 509 15.38 5.62 -11.36
C GLU A 509 14.52 6.48 -12.30
N ALA A 510 13.28 6.05 -12.56
CA ALA A 510 12.31 6.84 -13.32
C ALA A 510 11.95 8.15 -12.60
N ALA A 511 11.70 8.09 -11.28
CA ALA A 511 11.43 9.27 -10.47
C ALA A 511 12.63 10.23 -10.42
N LYS A 512 13.84 9.71 -10.18
CA LYS A 512 15.08 10.50 -10.21
C LYS A 512 15.25 11.24 -11.55
N LYS A 513 14.96 10.55 -12.66
CA LYS A 513 15.03 11.15 -14.00
C LYS A 513 14.03 12.28 -14.17
N ASN A 514 12.79 12.08 -13.71
CA ASN A 514 11.73 13.08 -13.80
C ASN A 514 12.02 14.29 -12.90
N ILE A 515 12.40 14.09 -11.65
CA ILE A 515 12.82 15.15 -10.71
C ILE A 515 13.94 16.00 -11.31
N ARG A 516 14.97 15.37 -11.89
CA ARG A 516 16.07 16.08 -12.56
C ARG A 516 15.64 16.80 -13.83
N LYS A 517 14.59 16.33 -14.51
CA LYS A 517 14.01 17.01 -15.68
C LYS A 517 13.31 18.29 -15.25
N GLU A 518 12.44 18.21 -14.25
CA GLU A 518 11.74 19.37 -13.68
C GLU A 518 12.72 20.43 -13.17
N ALA A 519 13.81 20.03 -12.52
CA ALA A 519 14.86 20.94 -12.10
C ALA A 519 15.50 21.71 -13.28
N ARG A 520 15.82 21.03 -14.39
CA ARG A 520 16.34 21.70 -15.61
C ARG A 520 15.35 22.69 -16.17
N GLU A 521 14.08 22.30 -16.24
CA GLU A 521 13.01 23.15 -16.77
C GLU A 521 12.82 24.41 -15.92
N ALA A 522 13.09 24.35 -14.61
CA ALA A 522 13.12 25.50 -13.70
C ALA A 522 14.45 26.28 -13.67
N GLY A 523 15.43 25.93 -14.51
CA GLY A 523 16.73 26.61 -14.54
C GLY A 523 17.68 26.25 -13.39
N VAL A 524 17.44 25.15 -12.68
CA VAL A 524 18.32 24.62 -11.63
C VAL A 524 19.19 23.51 -12.22
N ASP A 525 20.50 23.58 -11.98
CA ASP A 525 21.41 22.49 -12.34
C ASP A 525 21.01 21.18 -11.62
N PRO A 526 20.69 20.09 -12.36
CA PRO A 526 20.34 18.80 -11.78
C PRO A 526 21.43 18.21 -10.88
N GLY A 527 22.69 18.62 -11.05
CA GLY A 527 23.79 18.23 -10.18
C GLY A 527 23.61 18.70 -8.73
N ARG A 528 22.75 19.70 -8.49
CA ARG A 528 22.40 20.22 -7.16
C ARG A 528 21.35 19.38 -6.43
N ILE A 529 20.84 18.33 -7.07
CA ILE A 529 19.89 17.39 -6.47
C ILE A 529 20.57 16.03 -6.29
N SER A 530 20.77 15.65 -5.03
CA SER A 530 21.44 14.41 -4.64
C SER A 530 20.44 13.39 -4.10
N PHE A 531 20.72 12.12 -4.39
CA PHE A 531 19.97 10.96 -3.88
C PHE A 531 20.99 10.04 -3.21
N PRO A 532 21.06 10.00 -1.87
CA PRO A 532 21.98 9.14 -1.15
C PRO A 532 21.75 7.65 -1.45
N ASP A 533 22.79 6.83 -1.29
CA ASP A 533 22.76 5.39 -1.55
C ASP A 533 21.54 4.68 -0.90
N PRO A 534 20.75 3.90 -1.64
CA PRO A 534 19.61 3.18 -1.07
C PRO A 534 19.98 2.08 -0.05
N HIS A 535 21.20 1.53 -0.08
CA HIS A 535 21.58 0.33 0.70
C HIS A 535 22.03 0.58 2.13
N VAL A 536 21.60 1.68 2.72
CA VAL A 536 22.00 2.04 4.08
C VAL A 536 20.98 1.49 5.07
N THR A 537 21.46 0.74 6.06
CA THR A 537 20.58 0.18 7.10
C THR A 537 19.83 1.30 7.82
N HIS A 538 18.65 1.03 8.39
CA HIS A 538 17.90 2.04 9.14
C HIS A 538 18.77 2.69 10.24
N GLY A 539 19.59 1.88 10.92
CA GLY A 539 20.52 2.38 11.91
C GLY A 539 21.58 3.30 11.33
N GLU A 540 22.16 3.02 10.17
CA GLU A 540 23.10 3.93 9.51
C GLU A 540 22.40 5.17 8.93
N HIS A 541 21.15 5.07 8.48
CA HIS A 541 20.36 6.22 8.06
C HIS A 541 20.18 7.20 9.23
N VAL A 542 19.75 6.69 10.37
CA VAL A 542 19.47 7.49 11.56
C VAL A 542 20.76 8.01 12.21
N THR A 543 21.82 7.19 12.28
CA THR A 543 23.08 7.54 12.97
C THR A 543 24.10 8.29 12.12
N ARG A 544 24.07 8.14 10.79
CA ARG A 544 25.01 8.81 9.88
C ARG A 544 24.32 9.90 9.05
N ARG A 545 23.11 9.67 8.51
CA ARG A 545 22.48 10.64 7.58
C ARG A 545 21.76 11.79 8.24
N LEU A 546 20.96 11.51 9.27
CA LEU A 546 20.22 12.55 9.98
C LEU A 546 21.15 13.61 10.61
N PRO A 547 22.26 13.23 11.27
CA PRO A 547 23.17 14.21 11.89
C PRO A 547 23.99 15.01 10.86
N MET A 548 24.26 14.46 9.67
CA MET A 548 24.91 15.22 8.59
C MET A 548 24.06 16.38 8.09
N VAL A 549 22.76 16.15 7.91
CA VAL A 549 21.83 17.18 7.44
C VAL A 549 21.56 18.19 8.55
N LEU A 550 21.48 17.74 9.81
CA LEU A 550 21.25 18.59 10.97
C LEU A 550 22.48 19.41 11.39
N SER A 551 23.63 19.25 10.70
CA SER A 551 24.82 20.12 10.86
C SER A 551 24.56 21.53 10.29
N LEU A 552 23.61 22.25 10.87
CA LEU A 552 23.40 23.68 10.65
C LEU A 552 24.28 24.47 11.61
#